data_AF-G9XLQ6-F1
#
_entry.id   AF-G9XLQ6-F1
#
_cell.length_a   1.000
_cell.length_b   1.000
_cell.length_c   1.000
_cell.angle_alpha   90.00
_cell.angle_beta   90.00
_cell.angle_gamma   90.00
#
_symmetry.space_group_name_H-M   'P 1'
#
loop_
_entity.id
_entity.type
_entity.pdbx_description
1 polymer ?
#
loop_
_entity_poly.entity_id
_entity_poly.type
_entity_poly.pdbx_seq_one_letter_code
_entity_poly.pdbx_strand_id
1 'polypeptide(L)'
;MATLKELKERYQLAGLESEIEKYSIQTDISEYEQRSVLKVKIPIAREFKEITIVDKDNLLSVIADSQIENCKFIKGYEAIWSDCMNFIECEIDVAGIRITNRRIVIRKLARILGINHQEDGEDIIRIDLPSPKENVNISLGIASVEHTVLCAMQERIYLGPSPRNITLRIEGFNITTHDTAYKMLQKIGQAVLFQLDLITDLSLYTVAERKREKRVRAKTTNLPCEYTAPQFEYDSEPMSLYWYGRKSVEMPLQRFLAYYQALEFYFPIYSLRDAQNLIRNTIKDPRFSVNRDADIAGILSIIQISGGNKAFGDENSQLQAEILACLSINDLKDFFSMNGREDFFKSKIAKSLSEKLIVVSANEDIRIQVANRIYSIRCRVVHTKAAWEGQSLLLPFSPEERNLQHDLELLEFITRKVLIAGSRPLQL
;
A
#
# COMPACT_ATOMS: atom_id res chain seq x y z
N MET A 1 -37.32 14.55 17.25
CA MET A 1 -36.13 13.79 17.65
C MET A 1 -36.43 12.34 17.35
N ALA A 2 -35.59 11.69 16.55
CA ALA A 2 -35.81 10.29 16.19
C ALA A 2 -35.66 9.38 17.41
N THR A 3 -36.55 8.41 17.57
CA THR A 3 -36.44 7.42 18.66
C THR A 3 -35.76 6.14 18.19
N LEU A 4 -35.17 5.36 19.12
CA LEU A 4 -34.61 4.04 18.78
C LEU A 4 -35.63 3.10 18.13
N LYS A 5 -36.93 3.27 18.43
CA LYS A 5 -38.01 2.49 17.80
C LYS A 5 -38.19 2.84 16.34
N GLU A 6 -38.21 4.13 16.00
CA GLU A 6 -38.33 4.59 14.61
C GLU A 6 -37.14 4.14 13.77
N LEU A 7 -35.92 4.19 14.32
CA LEU A 7 -34.73 3.67 13.63
C LEU A 7 -34.80 2.16 13.42
N LYS A 8 -35.29 1.40 14.40
CA LYS A 8 -35.50 -0.04 14.25
C LYS A 8 -36.46 -0.35 13.10
N GLU A 9 -37.61 0.32 13.07
CA GLU A 9 -38.61 0.14 12.00
C GLU A 9 -38.02 0.47 10.63
N ARG A 10 -37.25 1.55 10.53
CA ARG A 10 -36.54 1.93 9.29
C ARG A 10 -35.58 0.84 8.82
N TYR A 11 -34.75 0.29 9.71
CA TYR A 11 -33.80 -0.76 9.35
C TYR A 11 -34.49 -2.08 8.98
N GLN A 12 -35.59 -2.43 9.65
CA GLN A 12 -36.38 -3.61 9.30
C GLN A 12 -37.04 -3.47 7.93
N LEU A 13 -37.55 -2.29 7.57
CA LEU A 13 -38.09 -2.01 6.24
C LEU A 13 -37.01 -2.12 5.15
N ALA A 14 -35.77 -1.76 5.46
CA ALA A 14 -34.62 -1.94 4.58
C ALA A 14 -34.09 -3.38 4.53
N GLY A 15 -34.68 -4.32 5.28
CA GLY A 15 -34.30 -5.73 5.31
C GLY A 15 -33.11 -6.06 6.20
N LEU A 16 -32.74 -5.17 7.13
CA LEU A 16 -31.66 -5.40 8.10
C LEU A 16 -32.18 -6.03 9.40
N GLU A 17 -31.47 -7.02 9.92
CA GLU A 17 -31.77 -7.58 11.24
C GLU A 17 -31.42 -6.56 12.33
N SER A 18 -32.42 -6.18 13.13
CA SER A 18 -32.23 -5.22 14.22
C SER A 18 -33.05 -5.57 15.48
N GLU A 19 -32.44 -5.36 16.65
CA GLU A 19 -32.99 -5.71 17.96
C GLU A 19 -32.70 -4.61 18.99
N ILE A 20 -33.67 -4.34 19.88
CA ILE A 20 -33.47 -3.40 20.99
C ILE A 20 -33.21 -4.22 22.26
N GLU A 21 -32.04 -4.04 22.85
CA GLU A 21 -31.67 -4.63 24.13
C GLU A 21 -31.69 -3.57 25.24
N LYS A 22 -32.06 -3.98 26.45
CA LYS A 22 -31.99 -3.14 27.65
C LYS A 22 -30.93 -3.69 28.58
N TYR A 23 -30.05 -2.83 29.09
CA TYR A 23 -29.09 -3.19 30.12
C TYR A 23 -29.10 -2.19 31.27
N SER A 24 -28.84 -2.69 32.47
CA SER A 24 -28.70 -1.88 33.68
C SER A 24 -27.23 -1.57 33.92
N ILE A 25 -26.85 -0.29 33.92
CA ILE A 25 -25.53 0.15 34.37
C ILE A 25 -25.63 0.51 35.84
N GLN A 26 -24.75 -0.06 36.67
CA GLN A 26 -24.57 0.37 38.06
C GLN A 26 -23.76 1.67 38.06
N THR A 27 -24.36 2.76 38.53
CA THR A 27 -23.65 4.02 38.73
C THR A 27 -22.95 4.03 40.10
N ASP A 28 -21.94 4.89 40.28
CA ASP A 28 -21.16 5.02 41.53
C ASP A 28 -22.01 5.35 42.78
N ILE A 29 -23.31 5.69 42.60
CA ILE A 29 -24.25 6.11 43.65
C ILE A 29 -25.29 5.01 43.96
N SER A 30 -25.03 3.74 43.63
CA SER A 30 -25.94 2.61 43.92
C SER A 30 -27.36 2.71 43.30
N GLU A 31 -27.51 3.50 42.24
CA GLU A 31 -28.70 3.49 41.38
C GLU A 31 -28.39 2.77 40.06
N TYR A 32 -29.28 1.86 39.66
CA TYR A 32 -29.21 1.18 38.35
C TYR A 32 -29.91 2.04 37.30
N GLU A 33 -29.13 2.60 36.38
CA GLU A 33 -29.68 3.31 35.22
C GLU A 33 -29.99 2.28 34.12
N GLN A 34 -31.26 2.15 33.71
CA GLN A 34 -31.64 1.33 32.56
C GLN A 34 -31.38 2.11 31.28
N ARG A 35 -30.49 1.58 30.43
CA ARG A 35 -30.25 2.12 29.09
C ARG A 35 -30.71 1.14 28.02
N SER A 36 -31.25 1.69 26.94
CA SER A 36 -31.65 0.92 25.76
C SER A 36 -30.61 1.13 24.66
N VAL A 37 -30.31 0.05 23.94
CA VAL A 37 -29.48 0.08 22.74
C VAL A 37 -30.18 -0.63 21.59
N LEU A 38 -29.94 -0.14 20.38
CA LEU A 38 -30.36 -0.78 19.15
C LEU A 38 -29.14 -1.46 18.52
N LYS A 39 -29.18 -2.78 18.42
CA LYS A 39 -28.22 -3.58 17.66
C LYS A 39 -28.72 -3.75 16.24
N VAL A 40 -27.85 -3.52 15.25
CA VAL A 40 -28.18 -3.68 13.83
C VAL A 40 -27.08 -4.49 13.16
N LYS A 41 -27.46 -5.51 12.38
CA LYS A 41 -26.51 -6.30 11.60
C LYS A 41 -26.41 -5.76 10.19
N ILE A 42 -25.24 -5.22 9.86
CA ILE A 42 -24.92 -4.67 8.54
C ILE A 42 -24.17 -5.74 7.72
N PRO A 43 -24.52 -5.97 6.43
CA PRO A 43 -23.87 -6.99 5.61
C PRO A 43 -22.37 -6.74 5.39
N ILE A 44 -21.57 -7.80 5.46
CA ILE A 44 -20.15 -7.83 5.07
C ILE A 44 -19.86 -9.11 4.28
N ALA A 45 -19.85 -9.04 2.95
CA ALA A 45 -19.79 -10.22 2.08
C ALA A 45 -20.91 -11.25 2.40
N ARG A 46 -20.55 -12.44 2.90
CA ARG A 46 -21.49 -13.51 3.34
C ARG A 46 -21.76 -13.49 4.85
N GLU A 47 -21.16 -12.56 5.57
CA GLU A 47 -21.26 -12.41 7.02
C GLU A 47 -22.00 -11.11 7.36
N PHE A 48 -22.17 -10.84 8.65
CA PHE A 48 -22.74 -9.59 9.14
C PHE A 48 -21.83 -8.99 10.21
N LYS A 49 -21.77 -7.66 10.24
CA LYS A 49 -21.11 -6.89 11.29
C LYS A 49 -22.17 -6.18 12.12
N GLU A 50 -22.16 -6.42 13.42
CA GLU A 50 -23.10 -5.78 14.35
C GLU A 50 -22.61 -4.39 14.73
N ILE A 51 -23.48 -3.39 14.61
CA ILE A 51 -23.30 -2.04 15.15
C ILE A 51 -24.23 -1.83 16.34
N THR A 52 -23.80 -1.06 17.33
CA THR A 52 -24.61 -0.74 18.51
C THR A 52 -24.87 0.76 18.59
N ILE A 53 -26.15 1.13 18.48
CA ILE A 53 -26.63 2.51 18.61
C ILE A 53 -27.14 2.72 20.04
N VAL A 54 -26.59 3.70 20.74
CA VAL A 54 -27.00 4.07 22.10
C VAL A 54 -27.96 5.25 22.05
N ASP A 55 -28.97 5.23 22.92
CA ASP A 55 -29.89 6.35 23.12
C ASP A 55 -29.14 7.58 23.66
N LYS A 56 -28.66 8.44 22.75
CA LYS A 56 -28.02 9.73 23.05
C LYS A 56 -28.55 10.77 22.06
N ASP A 57 -29.22 11.80 22.58
CA ASP A 57 -29.98 12.79 21.79
C ASP A 57 -29.23 13.39 20.60
N ASN A 58 -27.94 13.74 20.77
CA ASN A 58 -27.12 14.36 19.71
C ASN A 58 -26.75 13.42 18.56
N LEU A 59 -26.89 12.11 18.75
CA LEU A 59 -26.41 11.09 17.83
C LEU A 59 -27.56 10.53 17.00
N LEU A 60 -28.73 10.39 17.62
CA LEU A 60 -29.94 9.91 16.96
C LEU A 60 -30.40 10.82 15.83
N SER A 61 -30.23 12.14 15.94
CA SER A 61 -30.50 13.08 14.84
C SER A 61 -29.57 12.84 13.66
N VAL A 62 -28.26 12.73 13.90
CA VAL A 62 -27.26 12.48 12.84
C VAL A 62 -27.50 11.15 12.13
N ILE A 63 -27.88 10.10 12.87
CA ILE A 63 -28.24 8.81 12.29
C ILE A 63 -29.53 8.90 11.50
N ALA A 64 -30.53 9.60 12.04
CA ALA A 64 -31.82 9.76 11.37
C ALA A 64 -31.66 10.45 10.01
N ASP A 65 -30.76 11.42 9.91
CA ASP A 65 -30.48 12.13 8.65
C ASP A 65 -29.58 11.34 7.68
N SER A 66 -28.93 10.26 8.14
CA SER A 66 -28.03 9.43 7.33
C SER A 66 -28.74 8.25 6.65
N GLN A 67 -28.17 7.77 5.53
CA GLN A 67 -28.68 6.64 4.76
C GLN A 67 -27.87 5.34 5.00
N ILE A 68 -27.59 5.04 6.26
CA ILE A 68 -26.74 3.90 6.65
C ILE A 68 -27.35 2.55 6.23
N GLU A 69 -28.67 2.45 6.20
CA GLU A 69 -29.40 1.25 5.76
C GLU A 69 -29.02 0.77 4.35
N ASN A 70 -28.55 1.70 3.53
CA ASN A 70 -28.18 1.49 2.14
C ASN A 70 -26.69 1.13 1.97
N CYS A 71 -25.94 1.05 3.07
CA CYS A 71 -24.50 0.81 3.07
C CYS A 71 -24.16 -0.62 3.51
N LYS A 72 -23.13 -1.18 2.89
CA LYS A 72 -22.58 -2.51 3.17
C LYS A 72 -21.07 -2.39 3.41
N PHE A 73 -20.50 -3.23 4.27
CA PHE A 73 -19.05 -3.23 4.51
C PHE A 73 -18.27 -4.00 3.43
N ILE A 74 -17.00 -3.63 3.24
CA ILE A 74 -16.04 -4.38 2.42
C ILE A 74 -15.11 -5.18 3.33
N LYS A 75 -15.22 -6.51 3.30
CA LYS A 75 -14.34 -7.43 4.03
C LYS A 75 -12.85 -7.13 3.81
N GLY A 76 -12.09 -7.02 4.90
CA GLY A 76 -10.64 -6.78 4.89
C GLY A 76 -10.21 -5.31 4.91
N TYR A 77 -11.12 -4.36 4.72
CA TYR A 77 -10.83 -2.92 4.72
C TYR A 77 -11.79 -2.16 5.64
N GLU A 78 -11.36 -1.02 6.18
CA GLU A 78 -12.26 -0.04 6.80
C GLU A 78 -12.98 0.76 5.71
N ALA A 79 -13.86 0.07 4.97
CA ALA A 79 -14.54 0.59 3.81
C ALA A 79 -16.01 0.16 3.75
N ILE A 80 -16.81 1.04 3.16
CA ILE A 80 -18.23 0.83 2.89
C ILE A 80 -18.50 0.99 1.40
N TRP A 81 -19.58 0.40 0.93
CA TRP A 81 -20.10 0.61 -0.42
C TRP A 81 -21.62 0.62 -0.40
N SER A 82 -22.20 1.27 -1.39
CA SER A 82 -23.66 1.34 -1.58
C SER A 82 -24.00 1.17 -3.06
N ASP A 83 -24.93 0.25 -3.33
CA ASP A 83 -25.48 0.02 -4.68
C ASP A 83 -26.41 1.14 -5.11
N CYS A 84 -27.33 1.57 -4.24
CA CYS A 84 -28.28 2.63 -4.55
C CYS A 84 -27.65 4.03 -4.60
N MET A 85 -26.65 4.31 -3.75
CA MET A 85 -25.92 5.58 -3.79
C MET A 85 -24.70 5.55 -4.71
N ASN A 86 -24.40 4.40 -5.32
CA ASN A 86 -23.41 4.23 -6.38
C ASN A 86 -21.97 4.67 -5.99
N PHE A 87 -21.52 4.31 -4.79
CA PHE A 87 -20.18 4.68 -4.31
C PHE A 87 -19.47 3.58 -3.52
N ILE A 88 -18.14 3.68 -3.49
CA ILE A 88 -17.23 3.00 -2.56
C ILE A 88 -16.52 4.08 -1.76
N GLU A 89 -16.46 3.92 -0.45
CA GLU A 89 -15.72 4.82 0.43
C GLU A 89 -14.83 4.03 1.38
N CYS A 90 -13.52 4.30 1.35
CA CYS A 90 -12.52 3.57 2.13
C CYS A 90 -11.68 4.54 2.95
N GLU A 91 -11.46 4.24 4.23
CA GLU A 91 -10.54 5.02 5.05
C GLU A 91 -9.10 4.91 4.52
N ILE A 92 -8.45 6.07 4.41
CA ILE A 92 -7.03 6.18 4.13
C ILE A 92 -6.33 6.68 5.39
N ASP A 93 -5.12 6.17 5.58
CA ASP A 93 -4.22 6.68 6.59
C ASP A 93 -2.87 7.05 5.95
N VAL A 94 -2.11 7.89 6.65
CA VAL A 94 -0.84 8.41 6.18
C VAL A 94 0.27 7.87 7.06
N ALA A 95 1.24 7.16 6.49
CA ALA A 95 2.33 6.63 7.30
C ALA A 95 3.05 7.78 7.99
N GLY A 96 3.17 7.66 9.32
CA GLY A 96 4.05 8.48 10.12
C GLY A 96 3.67 9.95 10.33
N ILE A 97 2.45 10.34 10.02
CA ILE A 97 1.96 11.68 10.32
C ILE A 97 0.97 11.62 11.50
N ARG A 98 1.45 11.96 12.71
CA ARG A 98 0.57 12.33 13.84
C ARG A 98 0.08 13.75 13.63
N ILE A 99 -0.85 13.97 12.71
CA ILE A 99 -1.66 15.19 12.84
C ILE A 99 -2.89 14.79 13.64
N THR A 100 -3.02 15.41 14.82
CA THR A 100 -4.29 15.50 15.56
C THR A 100 -5.44 16.06 14.71
N ASN A 101 -5.10 16.65 13.56
CA ASN A 101 -5.93 17.24 12.54
C ASN A 101 -5.56 16.77 11.12
N ARG A 102 -6.06 15.59 10.75
CA ARG A 102 -5.92 14.98 9.41
C ARG A 102 -6.33 15.92 8.24
N ARG A 103 -7.08 17.01 8.49
CA ARG A 103 -7.39 18.07 7.48
C ARG A 103 -6.14 18.75 6.90
N ILE A 104 -5.04 18.81 7.66
CA ILE A 104 -3.77 19.38 7.16
C ILE A 104 -3.20 18.54 6.01
N VAL A 105 -3.42 17.22 6.00
CA VAL A 105 -3.00 16.34 4.89
C VAL A 105 -3.74 16.72 3.63
N ILE A 106 -5.07 16.85 3.70
CA ILE A 106 -5.91 17.23 2.56
C ILE A 106 -5.47 18.59 2.03
N ARG A 107 -5.33 19.61 2.89
CA ARG A 107 -4.84 20.92 2.45
C ARG A 107 -3.45 20.87 1.79
N LYS A 108 -2.55 20.02 2.31
CA LYS A 108 -1.22 19.83 1.74
C LYS A 108 -1.29 19.15 0.36
N LEU A 109 -2.12 18.11 0.22
CA LEU A 109 -2.36 17.45 -1.06
C LEU A 109 -2.97 18.43 -2.07
N ALA A 110 -4.01 19.17 -1.72
CA ALA A 110 -4.63 20.16 -2.59
C ALA A 110 -3.60 21.19 -3.11
N ARG A 111 -2.75 21.69 -2.22
CA ARG A 111 -1.68 22.63 -2.59
C ARG A 111 -0.61 22.02 -3.50
N ILE A 112 -0.20 20.78 -3.26
CA ILE A 112 0.84 20.11 -4.07
C ILE A 112 0.31 19.79 -5.46
N LEU A 113 -0.91 19.28 -5.52
CA LEU A 113 -1.52 18.77 -6.76
C LEU A 113 -2.11 19.90 -7.61
N GLY A 114 -2.41 21.07 -7.04
CA GLY A 114 -3.00 22.21 -7.75
C GLY A 114 -4.42 21.94 -8.26
N ILE A 115 -5.17 21.06 -7.58
CA ILE A 115 -6.47 20.54 -8.02
C ILE A 115 -7.62 21.32 -7.39
N ASN A 116 -8.76 21.40 -8.10
CA ASN A 116 -10.02 21.91 -7.58
C ASN A 116 -10.45 21.20 -6.29
N HIS A 117 -10.94 21.96 -5.34
CA HIS A 117 -11.31 21.44 -4.03
C HIS A 117 -12.58 22.11 -3.50
N GLN A 118 -13.33 21.38 -2.67
CA GLN A 118 -14.51 21.88 -1.99
C GLN A 118 -14.13 22.43 -0.62
N GLU A 119 -14.67 23.59 -0.27
CA GLU A 119 -14.39 24.31 0.98
C GLU A 119 -15.66 24.43 1.85
N ASP A 120 -15.49 24.32 3.17
CA ASP A 120 -16.48 24.74 4.17
C ASP A 120 -15.79 25.69 5.15
N GLY A 121 -16.13 26.98 5.05
CA GLY A 121 -15.39 28.06 5.68
C GLY A 121 -13.95 28.15 5.15
N GLU A 122 -12.96 28.04 6.03
CA GLU A 122 -11.52 28.04 5.68
C GLU A 122 -10.94 26.62 5.44
N ASP A 123 -11.77 25.58 5.52
CA ASP A 123 -11.33 24.18 5.49
C ASP A 123 -11.62 23.52 4.14
N ILE A 124 -10.58 22.92 3.54
CA ILE A 124 -10.73 22.03 2.38
C ILE A 124 -11.29 20.69 2.87
N ILE A 125 -12.48 20.32 2.38
CA ILE A 125 -13.19 19.10 2.74
C ILE A 125 -12.87 17.96 1.78
N ARG A 126 -12.77 18.27 0.48
CA ARG A 126 -12.69 17.26 -0.59
C ARG A 126 -11.87 17.77 -1.76
N ILE A 127 -11.06 16.89 -2.35
CA ILE A 127 -10.26 17.12 -3.54
C ILE A 127 -10.70 16.11 -4.59
N ASP A 128 -11.07 16.59 -5.77
CA ASP A 128 -11.53 15.74 -6.87
C ASP A 128 -10.35 15.34 -7.76
N LEU A 129 -9.99 14.06 -7.73
CA LEU A 129 -8.88 13.54 -8.50
C LEU A 129 -9.32 13.25 -9.95
N PRO A 130 -8.47 13.54 -10.94
CA PRO A 130 -8.64 13.12 -12.32
C PRO A 130 -9.03 11.65 -12.44
N SER A 131 -10.12 11.41 -13.16
CA SER A 131 -10.70 10.08 -13.31
C SER A 131 -10.20 9.38 -14.57
N PRO A 132 -9.96 8.06 -14.51
CA PRO A 132 -9.55 7.26 -15.67
C PRO A 132 -10.67 7.01 -16.70
N LYS A 133 -11.94 7.28 -16.39
CA LYS A 133 -13.09 7.03 -17.28
C LYS A 133 -14.15 8.11 -17.15
N GLU A 134 -14.79 8.45 -18.27
CA GLU A 134 -15.98 9.31 -18.27
C GLU A 134 -17.06 8.71 -17.37
N ASN A 135 -17.66 9.54 -16.50
CA ASN A 135 -18.66 9.20 -15.47
C ASN A 135 -18.15 8.52 -14.19
N VAL A 136 -16.85 8.26 -14.06
CA VAL A 136 -16.28 7.84 -12.77
C VAL A 136 -15.76 9.09 -12.06
N ASN A 137 -16.07 9.26 -10.77
CA ASN A 137 -15.54 10.35 -9.95
C ASN A 137 -14.69 9.76 -8.82
N ILE A 138 -13.46 10.25 -8.66
CA ILE A 138 -12.54 9.81 -7.61
C ILE A 138 -12.20 11.02 -6.78
N SER A 139 -12.26 10.89 -5.46
CA SER A 139 -12.02 12.04 -4.58
C SER A 139 -11.41 11.62 -3.26
N LEU A 140 -10.63 12.53 -2.68
CA LEU A 140 -10.04 12.40 -1.36
C LEU A 140 -10.63 13.46 -0.44
N GLY A 141 -11.20 13.06 0.68
CA GLY A 141 -11.88 14.02 1.54
C GLY A 141 -12.09 13.54 2.97
N ILE A 142 -12.81 14.35 3.72
CA ILE A 142 -13.32 13.97 5.04
C ILE A 142 -14.35 12.85 4.86
N ALA A 143 -14.32 11.87 5.76
CA ALA A 143 -15.27 10.76 5.80
C ALA A 143 -16.73 11.26 5.79
N SER A 144 -17.57 10.59 5.00
CA SER A 144 -19.02 10.81 5.01
C SER A 144 -19.63 10.52 6.38
N VAL A 145 -20.87 11.00 6.58
CA VAL A 145 -21.64 10.72 7.80
C VAL A 145 -21.85 9.21 7.94
N GLU A 146 -22.19 8.54 6.84
CA GLU A 146 -22.41 7.09 6.78
C GLU A 146 -21.15 6.32 7.21
N HIS A 147 -19.99 6.65 6.63
CA HIS A 147 -18.71 6.02 6.99
C HIS A 147 -18.37 6.29 8.45
N THR A 148 -18.49 7.53 8.90
CA THR A 148 -18.17 7.95 10.27
C THR A 148 -19.02 7.20 11.29
N VAL A 149 -20.33 7.11 11.08
CA VAL A 149 -21.23 6.40 11.99
C VAL A 149 -20.91 4.90 11.98
N LEU A 150 -20.82 4.29 10.80
CA LEU A 150 -20.57 2.86 10.66
C LEU A 150 -19.24 2.41 11.27
N CYS A 151 -18.18 3.20 11.14
CA CYS A 151 -16.88 2.89 11.77
C CYS A 151 -16.89 3.21 13.27
N ALA A 152 -17.49 4.32 13.71
CA ALA A 152 -17.49 4.72 15.13
C ALA A 152 -18.34 3.77 16.00
N MET A 153 -19.38 3.16 15.45
CA MET A 153 -20.29 2.27 16.18
C MET A 153 -19.83 0.81 16.28
N GLN A 154 -18.71 0.48 15.64
CA GLN A 154 -18.02 -0.81 15.86
C GLN A 154 -17.22 -0.80 17.16
N GLU A 155 -16.77 0.37 17.60
CA GLU A 155 -16.04 0.52 18.86
C GLU A 155 -17.05 0.76 20.00
N ARG A 156 -17.14 -0.15 20.99
CA ARG A 156 -18.04 -0.04 22.16
C ARG A 156 -17.88 1.25 23.00
N ILE A 157 -16.97 2.15 22.62
CA ILE A 157 -16.70 3.44 23.25
C ILE A 157 -16.81 4.52 22.17
N TYR A 158 -18.02 5.02 21.95
CA TYR A 158 -18.25 6.18 21.10
C TYR A 158 -17.77 7.45 21.81
N LEU A 159 -16.64 8.00 21.38
CA LEU A 159 -16.09 9.27 21.89
C LEU A 159 -16.63 10.51 21.15
N GLY A 160 -17.69 10.36 20.34
CA GLY A 160 -18.18 11.40 19.44
C GLY A 160 -17.92 11.05 17.97
N PRO A 161 -18.62 11.69 17.03
CA PRO A 161 -18.22 11.64 15.64
C PRO A 161 -16.87 12.36 15.60
N SER A 162 -15.80 11.63 15.28
CA SER A 162 -14.54 12.27 14.93
C SER A 162 -14.54 12.36 13.41
N PRO A 163 -15.01 13.48 12.81
CA PRO A 163 -15.01 13.72 11.35
C PRO A 163 -13.59 13.99 10.85
N ARG A 164 -12.62 13.24 11.38
CA ARG A 164 -11.19 13.46 11.15
C ARG A 164 -10.62 12.38 10.26
N ASN A 165 -11.33 11.30 9.95
CA ASN A 165 -10.80 10.29 9.04
C ASN A 165 -10.83 10.82 7.61
N ILE A 166 -9.75 10.56 6.88
CA ILE A 166 -9.65 10.86 5.45
C ILE A 166 -10.13 9.61 4.73
N THR A 167 -10.99 9.76 3.73
CA THR A 167 -11.46 8.65 2.92
C THR A 167 -11.15 8.86 1.45
N LEU A 168 -10.92 7.74 0.76
CA LEU A 168 -10.99 7.65 -0.69
C LEU A 168 -12.43 7.34 -1.05
N ARG A 169 -13.04 8.20 -1.86
CA ARG A 169 -14.40 7.98 -2.36
C ARG A 169 -14.36 7.83 -3.88
N ILE A 170 -14.91 6.72 -4.35
CA ILE A 170 -15.00 6.33 -5.76
C ILE A 170 -16.48 6.22 -6.10
N GLU A 171 -16.95 6.98 -7.07
CA GLU A 171 -18.34 7.06 -7.52
C GLU A 171 -18.44 6.76 -9.02
N GLY A 172 -19.63 6.36 -9.48
CA GLY A 172 -19.90 6.20 -10.92
C GLY A 172 -19.77 4.78 -11.45
N PHE A 173 -19.66 3.78 -10.58
CA PHE A 173 -19.68 2.36 -10.95
C PHE A 173 -20.94 1.68 -10.42
N ASN A 174 -21.75 1.11 -11.31
CA ASN A 174 -22.92 0.29 -10.94
C ASN A 174 -22.48 -1.00 -10.23
N ILE A 175 -22.19 -0.90 -8.93
CA ILE A 175 -21.71 -1.99 -8.10
C ILE A 175 -22.91 -2.74 -7.54
N THR A 176 -23.03 -4.01 -7.90
CA THR A 176 -24.13 -4.88 -7.42
C THR A 176 -23.63 -5.92 -6.41
N THR A 177 -22.33 -6.23 -6.40
CA THR A 177 -21.77 -7.30 -5.57
C THR A 177 -20.59 -6.82 -4.71
N HIS A 178 -20.40 -7.48 -3.57
CA HIS A 178 -19.26 -7.22 -2.69
C HIS A 178 -17.92 -7.50 -3.40
N ASP A 179 -17.81 -8.58 -4.16
CA ASP A 179 -16.59 -8.93 -4.88
C ASP A 179 -16.21 -7.89 -5.93
N THR A 180 -17.20 -7.31 -6.63
CA THR A 180 -16.96 -6.19 -7.54
C THR A 180 -16.47 -4.95 -6.80
N ALA A 181 -17.07 -4.61 -5.65
CA ALA A 181 -16.64 -3.48 -4.83
C ALA A 181 -15.19 -3.66 -4.33
N TYR A 182 -14.87 -4.85 -3.84
CA TYR A 182 -13.53 -5.20 -3.36
C TYR A 182 -12.48 -5.08 -4.46
N LYS A 183 -12.73 -5.67 -5.64
CA LYS A 183 -11.80 -5.61 -6.78
C LYS A 183 -11.61 -4.19 -7.29
N MET A 184 -12.68 -3.39 -7.36
CA MET A 184 -12.60 -1.98 -7.77
C MET A 184 -11.79 -1.15 -6.77
N LEU A 185 -12.04 -1.32 -5.47
CA LEU A 185 -11.27 -0.65 -4.43
C LEU A 185 -9.79 -1.02 -4.50
N GLN A 186 -9.46 -2.29 -4.72
CA GLN A 186 -8.07 -2.71 -4.88
C GLN A 186 -7.42 -2.10 -6.11
N LYS A 187 -8.05 -2.20 -7.29
CA LYS A 187 -7.48 -1.67 -8.54
C LYS A 187 -7.32 -0.15 -8.50
N ILE A 188 -8.41 0.58 -8.24
CA ILE A 188 -8.43 2.05 -8.30
C ILE A 188 -7.74 2.62 -7.08
N GLY A 189 -8.04 2.11 -5.88
CA GLY A 189 -7.46 2.62 -4.65
C GLY A 189 -5.95 2.45 -4.61
N GLN A 190 -5.41 1.29 -5.00
CA GLN A 190 -3.95 1.12 -5.04
C GLN A 190 -3.30 1.99 -6.11
N ALA A 191 -3.88 2.08 -7.31
CA ALA A 191 -3.32 2.92 -8.37
C ALA A 191 -3.26 4.40 -7.98
N VAL A 192 -4.37 4.94 -7.44
CA VAL A 192 -4.46 6.34 -6.97
C VAL A 192 -3.46 6.62 -5.86
N LEU A 193 -3.45 5.79 -4.81
CA LEU A 193 -2.59 6.01 -3.65
C LEU A 193 -1.11 5.84 -3.97
N PHE A 194 -0.76 4.88 -4.83
CA PHE A 194 0.62 4.69 -5.28
C PHE A 194 1.08 5.86 -6.13
N GLN A 195 0.26 6.36 -7.05
CA GLN A 195 0.60 7.53 -7.85
C GLN A 195 0.79 8.78 -6.98
N LEU A 196 -0.06 8.98 -5.97
CA LEU A 196 0.10 10.07 -5.01
C LEU A 196 1.38 9.92 -4.19
N ASP A 197 1.74 8.70 -3.79
CA ASP A 197 3.01 8.45 -3.10
C ASP A 197 4.21 8.76 -4.00
N LEU A 198 4.17 8.39 -5.28
CA LEU A 198 5.25 8.72 -6.23
C LEU A 198 5.42 10.24 -6.40
N ILE A 199 4.32 10.98 -6.41
CA ILE A 199 4.32 12.43 -6.68
C ILE A 199 4.67 13.24 -5.42
N THR A 200 4.09 12.86 -4.28
CA THR A 200 4.11 13.68 -3.05
C THR A 200 5.06 13.15 -1.98
N ASP A 201 5.59 11.93 -2.18
CA ASP A 201 6.34 11.15 -1.19
C ASP A 201 5.58 10.94 0.14
N LEU A 202 4.26 11.11 0.11
CA LEU A 202 3.35 10.78 1.21
C LEU A 202 2.90 9.34 1.07
N SER A 203 3.26 8.51 2.05
CA SER A 203 2.80 7.12 2.14
C SER A 203 1.32 7.05 2.49
N LEU A 204 0.44 7.24 1.52
CA LEU A 204 -1.00 7.06 1.68
C LEU A 204 -1.36 5.59 1.45
N TYR A 205 -2.15 4.99 2.34
CA TYR A 205 -2.60 3.61 2.17
C TYR A 205 -4.03 3.40 2.66
N THR A 206 -4.74 2.45 2.05
CA THR A 206 -6.04 1.98 2.53
C THR A 206 -5.89 1.31 3.89
N VAL A 207 -6.77 1.64 4.83
CA VAL A 207 -6.79 1.06 6.17
C VAL A 207 -7.41 -0.34 6.11
N ALA A 208 -6.65 -1.34 6.53
CA ALA A 208 -7.17 -2.68 6.74
C ALA A 208 -8.08 -2.69 7.96
N GLU A 209 -9.05 -3.61 7.99
CA GLU A 209 -9.96 -3.77 9.13
C GLU A 209 -9.20 -3.79 10.47
N ARG A 210 -9.53 -2.87 11.38
CA ARG A 210 -8.71 -2.59 12.55
C ARG A 210 -8.76 -3.73 13.57
N LYS A 211 -7.64 -4.43 13.74
CA LYS A 211 -7.20 -4.99 15.03
C LYS A 211 -6.10 -4.06 15.55
N ARG A 212 -6.40 -3.25 16.58
CA ARG A 212 -5.59 -2.08 16.97
C ARG A 212 -4.11 -2.41 17.20
N GLU A 213 -3.22 -1.76 16.47
CA GLU A 213 -1.80 -1.59 16.81
C GLU A 213 -1.32 -0.16 16.53
N LYS A 214 -0.40 0.33 17.37
CA LYS A 214 0.13 1.71 17.36
C LYS A 214 1.35 1.80 16.44
N ARG A 215 1.46 2.84 15.60
CA ARG A 215 2.59 3.03 14.65
C ARG A 215 3.13 4.48 14.58
N VAL A 216 4.33 4.60 14.01
CA VAL A 216 5.32 5.68 14.19
C VAL A 216 5.66 6.44 12.89
N ARG A 217 6.41 7.55 13.05
CA ARG A 217 6.55 8.83 12.32
C ARG A 217 7.28 8.79 10.95
N ALA A 218 6.97 9.73 10.04
CA ALA A 218 7.55 9.88 8.69
C ALA A 218 7.94 11.35 8.38
N LYS A 219 8.83 11.55 7.40
CA LYS A 219 9.33 12.85 6.90
C LYS A 219 8.81 13.13 5.47
N THR A 220 8.74 14.40 5.08
CA THR A 220 8.18 14.86 3.78
C THR A 220 9.16 15.70 2.97
N THR A 221 9.05 15.65 1.64
CA THR A 221 9.67 16.55 0.66
C THR A 221 8.62 17.50 0.04
N ASN A 222 9.06 18.63 -0.51
CA ASN A 222 8.21 19.69 -1.09
C ASN A 222 8.65 19.97 -2.54
N LEU A 223 7.97 19.38 -3.53
CA LEU A 223 8.07 19.75 -4.94
C LEU A 223 6.65 19.80 -5.55
N PRO A 224 6.27 20.86 -6.26
CA PRO A 224 4.98 20.93 -6.96
C PRO A 224 4.98 19.99 -8.18
N CYS A 225 3.87 19.28 -8.42
CA CYS A 225 3.72 18.34 -9.53
C CYS A 225 2.25 18.23 -9.95
N GLU A 226 2.01 18.18 -11.26
CA GLU A 226 0.67 17.97 -11.83
C GLU A 226 0.26 16.50 -11.71
N TYR A 227 -0.85 16.25 -11.01
CA TYR A 227 -1.42 14.92 -10.88
C TYR A 227 -2.35 14.62 -12.04
N THR A 228 -2.10 13.52 -12.75
CA THR A 228 -2.92 13.02 -13.86
C THR A 228 -3.77 11.83 -13.43
N ALA A 229 -4.76 11.43 -14.23
CA ALA A 229 -5.56 10.23 -13.93
C ALA A 229 -4.68 8.96 -13.90
N PRO A 230 -4.98 7.98 -13.03
CA PRO A 230 -4.24 6.72 -12.98
C PRO A 230 -4.46 5.91 -14.25
N GLN A 231 -3.40 5.68 -15.02
CA GLN A 231 -3.46 4.96 -16.30
C GLN A 231 -3.05 3.49 -16.20
N PHE A 232 -2.48 3.07 -15.06
CA PHE A 232 -1.86 1.76 -14.89
C PHE A 232 -2.39 1.04 -13.64
N GLU A 233 -2.49 -0.29 -13.72
CA GLU A 233 -2.69 -1.19 -12.59
C GLU A 233 -1.39 -1.91 -12.21
N TYR A 234 -1.29 -2.31 -10.94
CA TYR A 234 -0.10 -2.93 -10.35
C TYR A 234 -0.48 -4.27 -9.71
N ASP A 235 0.48 -5.19 -9.65
CA ASP A 235 0.27 -6.50 -9.04
C ASP A 235 0.02 -6.37 -7.53
N SER A 236 -1.08 -6.97 -7.05
CA SER A 236 -1.53 -6.81 -5.66
C SER A 236 -0.56 -7.40 -4.64
N GLU A 237 0.11 -8.50 -4.96
CA GLU A 237 1.05 -9.21 -4.09
C GLU A 237 2.30 -8.37 -3.79
N PRO A 238 3.13 -7.95 -4.78
CA PRO A 238 4.30 -7.11 -4.51
C PRO A 238 3.90 -5.72 -4.01
N MET A 239 2.73 -5.20 -4.40
CA MET A 239 2.20 -3.95 -3.85
C MET A 239 1.88 -4.07 -2.35
N SER A 240 1.32 -5.19 -1.90
CA SER A 240 1.06 -5.44 -0.47
C SER A 240 2.35 -5.48 0.35
N LEU A 241 3.40 -6.11 -0.18
CA LEU A 241 4.73 -6.18 0.42
C LEU A 241 5.38 -4.79 0.48
N TYR A 242 5.27 -4.02 -0.61
CA TYR A 242 5.72 -2.64 -0.65
C TYR A 242 5.07 -1.77 0.44
N TRP A 243 3.74 -1.84 0.58
CA TRP A 243 3.02 -1.13 1.62
C TRP A 243 3.39 -1.60 3.02
N TYR A 244 3.62 -2.90 3.20
CA TYR A 244 4.13 -3.43 4.46
C TYR A 244 5.50 -2.82 4.80
N GLY A 245 6.44 -2.80 3.85
CA GLY A 245 7.75 -2.15 4.01
C GLY A 245 7.63 -0.67 4.37
N ARG A 246 6.79 0.09 3.66
CA ARG A 246 6.54 1.52 3.98
C ARG A 246 5.95 1.74 5.35
N LYS A 247 5.13 0.82 5.85
CA LYS A 247 4.55 0.89 7.20
C LYS A 247 5.54 0.51 8.31
N SER A 248 6.55 -0.30 8.02
CA SER A 248 7.49 -0.86 9.00
C SER A 248 8.72 0.02 9.25
N VAL A 249 8.52 1.33 9.43
CA VAL A 249 9.62 2.32 9.57
C VAL A 249 10.55 2.01 10.75
N GLU A 250 10.00 1.50 11.87
CA GLU A 250 10.78 1.18 13.08
C GLU A 250 11.47 -0.18 13.04
N MET A 251 11.29 -0.94 11.97
CA MET A 251 11.83 -2.29 11.84
C MET A 251 12.65 -2.39 10.54
N PRO A 252 13.86 -1.80 10.51
CA PRO A 252 14.71 -1.72 9.32
C PRO A 252 14.90 -3.06 8.61
N LEU A 253 15.16 -4.14 9.34
CA LEU A 253 15.32 -5.47 8.76
C LEU A 253 14.04 -6.00 8.11
N GLN A 254 12.88 -5.81 8.75
CA GLN A 254 11.61 -6.22 8.15
C GLN A 254 11.26 -5.39 6.92
N ARG A 255 11.56 -4.09 6.95
CA ARG A 255 11.39 -3.21 5.80
C ARG A 255 12.29 -3.62 4.63
N PHE A 256 13.55 -3.97 4.91
CA PHE A 256 14.47 -4.52 3.91
C PHE A 256 13.90 -5.79 3.27
N LEU A 257 13.47 -6.75 4.10
CA LEU A 257 12.90 -8.01 3.62
C LEU A 257 11.63 -7.79 2.80
N ALA A 258 10.74 -6.90 3.24
CA ALA A 258 9.50 -6.60 2.53
C ALA A 258 9.77 -6.06 1.12
N TYR A 259 10.70 -5.12 0.97
CA TYR A 259 11.07 -4.61 -0.35
C TYR A 259 11.80 -5.66 -1.19
N TYR A 260 12.70 -6.45 -0.59
CA TYR A 260 13.40 -7.51 -1.30
C TYR A 260 12.42 -8.57 -1.83
N GLN A 261 11.45 -8.99 -1.02
CA GLN A 261 10.41 -9.94 -1.43
C GLN A 261 9.51 -9.37 -2.53
N ALA A 262 9.28 -8.05 -2.55
CA ALA A 262 8.56 -7.41 -3.64
C ALA A 262 9.36 -7.49 -4.96
N LEU A 263 10.69 -7.48 -4.92
CA LEU A 263 11.56 -7.75 -6.08
C LEU A 263 11.54 -9.24 -6.48
N GLU A 264 11.65 -10.14 -5.49
CA GLU A 264 11.64 -11.61 -5.72
C GLU A 264 10.41 -12.06 -6.53
N PHE A 265 9.26 -11.39 -6.35
CA PHE A 265 8.06 -11.65 -7.13
C PHE A 265 8.30 -11.57 -8.66
N TYR A 266 9.13 -10.63 -9.11
CA TYR A 266 9.41 -10.40 -10.53
C TYR A 266 10.66 -11.14 -11.04
N PHE A 267 11.45 -11.77 -10.16
CA PHE A 267 12.66 -12.53 -10.56
C PHE A 267 12.40 -13.51 -11.71
N PRO A 268 11.35 -14.37 -11.67
CA PRO A 268 11.12 -15.34 -12.74
C PRO A 268 10.82 -14.66 -14.09
N ILE A 269 10.13 -13.52 -14.07
CA ILE A 269 9.72 -12.79 -15.28
C ILE A 269 10.95 -12.24 -16.00
N TYR A 270 11.83 -11.55 -15.28
CA TYR A 270 13.01 -10.93 -15.88
C TYR A 270 14.11 -11.95 -16.20
N SER A 271 14.29 -12.98 -15.36
CA SER A 271 15.23 -14.08 -15.64
C SER A 271 14.85 -14.82 -16.93
N LEU A 272 13.55 -15.13 -17.11
CA LEU A 272 13.07 -15.77 -18.33
C LEU A 272 13.24 -14.88 -19.56
N ARG A 273 12.98 -13.58 -19.43
CA ARG A 273 13.15 -12.63 -20.53
C ARG A 273 14.61 -12.53 -20.97
N ASP A 274 15.55 -12.51 -20.03
CA ASP A 274 16.98 -12.50 -20.33
C ASP A 274 17.42 -13.80 -21.02
N ALA A 275 17.00 -14.95 -20.50
CA ALA A 275 17.24 -16.25 -21.10
C ALA A 275 16.72 -16.34 -22.54
N GLN A 276 15.50 -15.83 -22.79
CA GLN A 276 14.95 -15.76 -24.15
C GLN A 276 15.80 -14.90 -25.08
N ASN A 277 16.33 -13.78 -24.61
CA ASN A 277 17.20 -12.92 -25.42
C ASN A 277 18.52 -13.62 -25.75
N LEU A 278 19.12 -14.31 -24.78
CA LEU A 278 20.32 -15.11 -24.99
C LEU A 278 20.07 -16.22 -26.02
N ILE A 279 18.99 -16.98 -25.89
CA ILE A 279 18.60 -18.02 -26.86
C ILE A 279 18.40 -17.42 -28.26
N ARG A 280 17.68 -16.29 -28.37
CA ARG A 280 17.49 -15.60 -29.65
C ARG A 280 18.82 -15.18 -30.28
N ASN A 281 19.75 -14.65 -29.47
CA ASN A 281 21.05 -14.22 -29.97
C ASN A 281 21.91 -15.40 -30.42
N THR A 282 21.88 -16.52 -29.67
CA THR A 282 22.56 -17.76 -30.06
C THR A 282 22.02 -18.33 -31.36
N ILE A 283 20.70 -18.37 -31.54
CA ILE A 283 20.08 -18.86 -32.79
C ILE A 283 20.38 -17.94 -33.98
N LYS A 284 20.53 -16.63 -33.74
CA LYS A 284 20.90 -15.65 -34.78
C LYS A 284 22.37 -15.73 -35.20
N ASP A 285 23.24 -16.38 -34.43
CA ASP A 285 24.64 -16.55 -34.80
C ASP A 285 24.71 -17.45 -36.06
N PRO A 286 25.32 -16.99 -37.17
CA PRO A 286 25.44 -17.78 -38.40
C PRO A 286 26.24 -19.09 -38.19
N ARG A 287 26.98 -19.20 -37.09
CA ARG A 287 27.71 -20.42 -36.73
C ARG A 287 26.81 -21.46 -36.07
N PHE A 288 25.62 -21.10 -35.59
CA PHE A 288 24.69 -22.02 -34.93
C PHE A 288 24.10 -23.03 -35.92
N SER A 289 24.00 -24.29 -35.51
CA SER A 289 23.43 -25.37 -36.32
C SER A 289 22.46 -26.21 -35.49
N VAL A 290 21.23 -26.36 -36.00
CA VAL A 290 20.19 -27.21 -35.39
C VAL A 290 20.60 -28.69 -35.38
N ASN A 291 21.53 -29.10 -36.24
CA ASN A 291 21.96 -30.50 -36.33
C ASN A 291 23.18 -30.82 -35.44
N ARG A 292 23.71 -29.84 -34.69
CA ARG A 292 24.83 -30.07 -33.76
C ARG A 292 24.30 -30.20 -32.34
N ASP A 293 24.47 -31.38 -31.76
CA ASP A 293 24.08 -31.65 -30.38
C ASP A 293 24.72 -30.70 -29.36
N ALA A 294 25.93 -30.21 -29.63
CA ALA A 294 26.60 -29.22 -28.78
C ALA A 294 25.86 -27.86 -28.72
N ASP A 295 25.29 -27.42 -29.84
CA ASP A 295 24.54 -26.17 -29.91
C ASP A 295 23.18 -26.31 -29.22
N ILE A 296 22.52 -27.47 -29.39
CA ILE A 296 21.28 -27.80 -28.69
C ILE A 296 21.53 -27.88 -27.18
N ALA A 297 22.62 -28.53 -26.76
CA ALA A 297 23.03 -28.60 -25.36
C ALA A 297 23.32 -27.22 -24.78
N GLY A 298 23.91 -26.30 -25.58
CA GLY A 298 24.11 -24.90 -25.20
C GLY A 298 22.80 -24.13 -24.99
N ILE A 299 21.75 -24.41 -25.77
CA ILE A 299 20.42 -23.83 -25.52
C ILE A 299 19.79 -24.43 -24.26
N LEU A 300 19.89 -25.75 -24.08
CA LEU A 300 19.35 -26.43 -22.91
C LEU A 300 20.03 -25.97 -21.61
N SER A 301 21.32 -25.65 -21.62
CA SER A 301 22.01 -25.10 -20.44
C SER A 301 21.50 -23.70 -20.08
N ILE A 302 21.24 -22.82 -21.06
CA ILE A 302 20.61 -21.51 -20.82
C ILE A 302 19.23 -21.67 -20.17
N ILE A 303 18.45 -22.67 -20.61
CA ILE A 303 17.11 -22.96 -20.05
C ILE A 303 17.20 -23.59 -18.66
N GLN A 304 18.16 -24.50 -18.42
CA GLN A 304 18.40 -25.12 -17.12
C GLN A 304 18.92 -24.13 -16.07
N ILE A 305 19.58 -23.04 -16.50
CA ILE A 305 19.89 -21.89 -15.64
C ILE A 305 18.62 -21.07 -15.34
N SER A 306 17.53 -21.26 -16.07
CA SER A 306 16.37 -20.36 -16.05
C SER A 306 15.03 -21.02 -15.66
N GLY A 307 15.03 -22.28 -15.21
CA GLY A 307 13.79 -23.02 -14.95
C GLY A 307 13.89 -24.19 -13.97
N GLY A 308 13.42 -23.98 -12.75
CA GLY A 308 12.66 -25.00 -12.00
C GLY A 308 13.35 -25.73 -10.83
N ASN A 309 12.78 -25.53 -9.64
CA ASN A 309 12.87 -26.28 -8.36
C ASN A 309 14.20 -26.36 -7.59
N LYS A 310 15.34 -26.05 -8.20
CA LYS A 310 16.61 -25.67 -7.55
C LYS A 310 17.54 -24.88 -8.49
N ALA A 311 16.97 -24.39 -9.59
CA ALA A 311 17.64 -24.10 -10.86
C ALA A 311 17.05 -22.87 -11.57
N PHE A 312 16.77 -21.82 -10.81
CA PHE A 312 16.98 -20.48 -11.36
C PHE A 312 18.46 -20.16 -11.14
N GLY A 313 19.05 -19.25 -11.92
CA GLY A 313 20.40 -18.75 -11.68
C GLY A 313 20.58 -18.36 -10.21
N ASP A 314 21.82 -18.17 -9.77
CA ASP A 314 22.00 -17.70 -8.40
C ASP A 314 21.10 -16.47 -8.18
N GLU A 315 20.48 -16.40 -7.01
CA GLU A 315 19.48 -15.38 -6.70
C GLU A 315 19.99 -13.96 -7.00
N ASN A 316 21.31 -13.76 -6.92
CA ASN A 316 22.01 -12.57 -7.35
C ASN A 316 21.90 -12.29 -8.87
N SER A 317 22.09 -13.27 -9.75
CA SER A 317 21.90 -13.12 -11.20
C SER A 317 20.46 -12.75 -11.54
N GLN A 318 19.47 -13.29 -10.82
CA GLN A 318 18.07 -12.93 -11.03
C GLN A 318 17.79 -11.47 -10.66
N LEU A 319 18.31 -11.03 -9.52
CA LEU A 319 18.25 -9.64 -9.08
C LEU A 319 18.97 -8.71 -10.06
N GLN A 320 20.11 -9.12 -10.60
CA GLN A 320 20.82 -8.37 -11.64
C GLN A 320 19.97 -8.21 -12.90
N ALA A 321 19.39 -9.31 -13.41
CA ALA A 321 18.55 -9.29 -14.61
C ALA A 321 17.35 -8.34 -14.45
N GLU A 322 16.72 -8.35 -13.28
CA GLU A 322 15.62 -7.45 -12.95
C GLU A 322 16.04 -5.98 -12.90
N ILE A 323 17.11 -5.65 -12.16
CA ILE A 323 17.59 -4.27 -12.02
C ILE A 323 18.05 -3.73 -13.38
N LEU A 324 18.72 -4.55 -14.20
CA LEU A 324 19.14 -4.18 -15.55
C LEU A 324 17.95 -3.89 -16.47
N ALA A 325 16.85 -4.63 -16.31
CA ALA A 325 15.64 -4.46 -17.11
C ALA A 325 14.79 -3.26 -16.69
N CYS A 326 14.75 -2.95 -15.38
CA CYS A 326 13.83 -1.94 -14.82
C CYS A 326 14.46 -0.56 -14.60
N LEU A 327 15.79 -0.47 -14.50
CA LEU A 327 16.50 0.77 -14.19
C LEU A 327 17.46 1.17 -15.30
N SER A 328 17.44 2.45 -15.66
CA SER A 328 18.50 3.06 -16.47
C SER A 328 19.69 3.44 -15.59
N ILE A 329 20.86 3.58 -16.22
CA ILE A 329 22.06 4.08 -15.54
C ILE A 329 21.85 5.51 -15.02
N ASN A 330 21.10 6.33 -15.76
CA ASN A 330 20.81 7.71 -15.38
C ASN A 330 19.92 7.79 -14.14
N ASP A 331 18.91 6.93 -14.02
CA ASP A 331 18.06 6.85 -12.81
C ASP A 331 18.88 6.68 -11.54
N LEU A 332 19.89 5.79 -11.59
CA LEU A 332 20.78 5.55 -10.45
C LEU A 332 21.74 6.72 -10.23
N LYS A 333 22.31 7.31 -11.28
CA LYS A 333 23.16 8.50 -11.16
C LYS A 333 22.42 9.65 -10.50
N ASP A 334 21.19 9.90 -10.92
CA ASP A 334 20.33 10.93 -10.34
C ASP A 334 20.06 10.62 -8.86
N PHE A 335 19.72 9.37 -8.54
CA PHE A 335 19.52 8.93 -7.16
C PHE A 335 20.75 9.17 -6.26
N PHE A 336 21.95 8.84 -6.73
CA PHE A 336 23.20 9.00 -5.97
C PHE A 336 23.68 10.45 -5.88
N SER A 337 23.37 11.28 -6.88
CA SER A 337 23.71 12.71 -6.90
C SER A 337 22.97 13.52 -5.83
N MET A 338 21.84 13.00 -5.33
CA MET A 338 21.05 13.65 -4.30
C MET A 338 21.59 13.37 -2.89
N ASN A 339 21.49 14.39 -2.01
CA ASN A 339 21.63 14.26 -0.55
C ASN A 339 22.95 13.64 -0.05
N GLY A 340 24.07 13.78 -0.77
CA GLY A 340 25.39 13.26 -0.35
C GLY A 340 25.44 11.72 -0.25
N ARG A 341 24.51 11.02 -0.93
CA ARG A 341 24.40 9.56 -0.89
C ARG A 341 25.64 8.88 -1.47
N GLU A 342 26.21 9.44 -2.54
CA GLU A 342 27.44 8.90 -3.13
C GLU A 342 28.59 8.81 -2.12
N ASP A 343 28.76 9.82 -1.26
CA ASP A 343 29.80 9.81 -0.23
C ASP A 343 29.54 8.75 0.84
N PHE A 344 28.28 8.52 1.20
CA PHE A 344 27.91 7.44 2.11
C PHE A 344 28.31 6.08 1.54
N PHE A 345 27.96 5.77 0.29
CA PHE A 345 28.24 4.46 -0.31
C PHE A 345 29.73 4.17 -0.54
N LYS A 346 30.58 5.22 -0.51
CA LYS A 346 32.06 5.09 -0.50
C LYS A 346 32.66 5.02 0.91
N SER A 347 31.87 5.30 1.94
CA SER A 347 32.36 5.43 3.32
C SER A 347 32.71 4.08 3.95
N LYS A 348 33.51 4.13 5.02
CA LYS A 348 33.79 2.96 5.87
C LYS A 348 32.53 2.38 6.52
N ILE A 349 31.51 3.21 6.73
CA ILE A 349 30.22 2.80 7.32
C ILE A 349 29.44 1.93 6.32
N ALA A 350 29.37 2.33 5.05
CA ALA A 350 28.76 1.48 4.02
C ALA A 350 29.53 0.17 3.81
N LYS A 351 30.86 0.22 3.95
CA LYS A 351 31.73 -0.96 3.87
C LYS A 351 31.49 -1.95 5.00
N SER A 352 31.15 -1.48 6.21
CA SER A 352 30.85 -2.39 7.33
C SER A 352 29.57 -3.20 7.07
N LEU A 353 28.59 -2.60 6.39
CA LEU A 353 27.34 -3.27 6.01
C LEU A 353 27.51 -4.28 4.88
N SER A 354 28.33 -3.96 3.90
CA SER A 354 28.67 -4.89 2.82
C SER A 354 30.00 -4.48 2.19
N GLU A 355 30.87 -5.46 1.95
CA GLU A 355 32.11 -5.28 1.20
C GLU A 355 31.89 -4.89 -0.27
N LYS A 356 30.68 -5.12 -0.80
CA LYS A 356 30.29 -4.68 -2.15
C LYS A 356 29.98 -3.18 -2.11
N LEU A 357 30.97 -2.39 -2.50
CA LEU A 357 30.85 -0.93 -2.60
C LEU A 357 30.23 -0.52 -3.93
N ILE A 358 29.56 0.63 -3.93
CA ILE A 358 29.01 1.23 -5.15
C ILE A 358 29.87 2.44 -5.50
N VAL A 359 30.42 2.43 -6.72
CA VAL A 359 31.26 3.50 -7.27
C VAL A 359 30.68 3.94 -8.60
N VAL A 360 30.15 5.17 -8.63
CA VAL A 360 29.42 5.75 -9.78
C VAL A 360 30.31 5.99 -11.02
N SER A 361 31.63 6.07 -10.83
CA SER A 361 32.63 6.37 -11.87
C SER A 361 33.41 5.16 -12.39
N ALA A 362 33.04 3.93 -12.03
CA ALA A 362 33.79 2.74 -12.42
C ALA A 362 33.48 2.29 -13.86
N ASN A 363 34.41 1.52 -14.47
CA ASN A 363 34.20 0.83 -15.76
C ASN A 363 33.10 -0.26 -15.68
N GLU A 364 32.72 -0.67 -14.48
CA GLU A 364 31.70 -1.68 -14.23
C GLU A 364 30.31 -1.04 -14.07
N ASP A 365 29.28 -1.69 -14.62
CA ASP A 365 27.91 -1.18 -14.58
C ASP A 365 27.41 -1.00 -13.14
N ILE A 366 27.03 0.23 -12.79
CA ILE A 366 26.54 0.58 -11.46
C ILE A 366 25.32 -0.25 -11.04
N ARG A 367 24.51 -0.73 -11.98
CA ARG A 367 23.35 -1.59 -11.73
C ARG A 367 23.77 -2.95 -11.17
N ILE A 368 24.87 -3.50 -11.68
CA ILE A 368 25.44 -4.77 -11.21
C ILE A 368 26.02 -4.59 -9.80
N GLN A 369 26.72 -3.48 -9.56
CA GLN A 369 27.25 -3.16 -8.23
C GLN A 369 26.13 -3.04 -7.18
N VAL A 370 25.03 -2.36 -7.54
CA VAL A 370 23.83 -2.22 -6.69
C VAL A 370 23.21 -3.59 -6.38
N ALA A 371 23.00 -4.43 -7.40
CA ALA A 371 22.45 -5.78 -7.22
C ALA A 371 23.31 -6.62 -6.25
N ASN A 372 24.63 -6.65 -6.49
CA ASN A 372 25.58 -7.39 -5.65
C ASN A 372 25.55 -6.92 -4.19
N ARG A 373 25.44 -5.61 -3.95
CA ARG A 373 25.34 -5.04 -2.61
C ARG A 373 24.04 -5.45 -1.91
N ILE A 374 22.90 -5.31 -2.60
CA ILE A 374 21.60 -5.69 -2.03
C ILE A 374 21.57 -7.18 -1.69
N TYR A 375 22.05 -8.05 -2.60
CA TYR A 375 22.15 -9.48 -2.35
C TYR A 375 23.07 -9.81 -1.15
N SER A 376 24.24 -9.17 -1.08
CA SER A 376 25.16 -9.32 0.05
C SER A 376 24.50 -8.95 1.39
N ILE A 377 23.76 -7.84 1.45
CA ILE A 377 23.01 -7.44 2.64
C ILE A 377 21.91 -8.46 2.96
N ARG A 378 21.12 -8.89 1.96
CA ARG A 378 20.05 -9.89 2.16
C ARG A 378 20.58 -11.16 2.79
N CYS A 379 21.74 -11.64 2.33
CA CYS A 379 22.37 -12.82 2.91
C CYS A 379 22.69 -12.64 4.40
N ARG A 380 23.18 -11.46 4.80
CA ARG A 380 23.43 -11.13 6.21
C ARG A 380 22.16 -10.99 7.06
N VAL A 381 21.02 -10.67 6.45
CA VAL A 381 19.72 -10.55 7.16
C VAL A 381 19.08 -11.93 7.39
N VAL A 382 19.13 -12.82 6.39
CA VAL A 382 18.34 -14.08 6.39
C VAL A 382 19.15 -15.31 6.81
N HIS A 383 20.43 -15.40 6.45
CA HIS A 383 21.19 -16.65 6.61
C HIS A 383 21.96 -16.72 7.93
N THR A 384 21.43 -17.48 8.89
CA THR A 384 22.09 -17.78 10.17
C THR A 384 23.26 -18.75 10.06
N LYS A 385 23.36 -19.53 8.97
CA LYS A 385 24.27 -20.68 8.86
C LYS A 385 25.57 -20.42 8.08
N ALA A 386 25.82 -19.20 7.67
CA ALA A 386 26.94 -18.90 6.81
C ALA A 386 27.53 -17.54 7.16
N ALA A 387 28.46 -17.54 8.12
CA ALA A 387 29.58 -16.61 8.09
C ALA A 387 30.45 -16.94 6.86
N TRP A 388 29.88 -16.87 5.65
CA TRP A 388 30.65 -16.92 4.43
C TRP A 388 31.28 -15.54 4.32
N GLU A 389 32.61 -15.51 4.21
CA GLU A 389 33.41 -14.28 4.15
C GLU A 389 33.54 -13.50 5.47
N GLY A 390 33.41 -14.14 6.64
CA GLY A 390 33.78 -13.51 7.93
C GLY A 390 32.89 -12.34 8.38
N GLN A 391 31.78 -12.08 7.69
CA GLN A 391 30.79 -11.06 8.07
C GLN A 391 29.76 -11.63 9.04
N SER A 392 29.48 -10.89 10.11
CA SER A 392 28.47 -11.25 11.11
C SER A 392 27.04 -11.02 10.60
N LEU A 393 26.09 -11.78 11.14
CA LEU A 393 24.66 -11.58 10.89
C LEU A 393 24.26 -10.14 11.26
N LEU A 394 23.40 -9.52 10.45
CA LEU A 394 22.83 -8.22 10.79
C LEU A 394 21.64 -8.43 11.73
N LEU A 395 21.83 -8.12 13.00
CA LEU A 395 20.84 -8.39 14.06
C LEU A 395 19.88 -7.21 14.29
N PRO A 396 18.61 -7.48 14.64
CA PRO A 396 17.68 -6.44 15.06
C PRO A 396 18.23 -5.65 16.26
N PHE A 397 18.02 -4.34 16.26
CA PHE A 397 18.47 -3.37 17.28
C PHE A 397 19.98 -3.23 17.45
N SER A 398 20.76 -3.81 16.54
CA SER A 398 22.22 -3.64 16.54
C SER A 398 22.61 -2.20 16.14
N PRO A 399 23.77 -1.69 16.61
CA PRO A 399 24.28 -0.40 16.14
C PRO A 399 24.47 -0.37 14.61
N GLU A 400 24.81 -1.51 14.01
CA GLU A 400 25.03 -1.67 12.58
C GLU A 400 23.73 -1.53 11.77
N GLU A 401 22.59 -2.03 12.28
CA GLU A 401 21.27 -1.88 11.65
C GLU A 401 20.92 -0.41 11.36
N ARG A 402 21.36 0.52 12.21
CA ARG A 402 21.10 1.96 12.03
C ARG A 402 21.73 2.53 10.77
N ASN A 403 22.78 1.90 10.27
CA ASN A 403 23.47 2.33 9.06
C ASN A 403 22.72 1.92 7.78
N LEU A 404 21.72 1.02 7.89
CA LEU A 404 20.98 0.47 6.75
C LEU A 404 20.08 1.51 6.07
N GLN A 405 19.91 2.69 6.65
CA GLN A 405 18.97 3.70 6.17
C GLN A 405 19.17 4.09 4.70
N HIS A 406 20.40 4.30 4.25
CA HIS A 406 20.67 4.65 2.84
C HIS A 406 20.44 3.45 1.90
N ASP A 407 20.75 2.23 2.35
CA ASP A 407 20.45 1.00 1.61
C ASP A 407 18.94 0.76 1.52
N LEU A 408 18.16 1.11 2.56
CA LEU A 408 16.69 1.06 2.53
C LEU A 408 16.08 2.08 1.57
N GLU A 409 16.62 3.30 1.52
CA GLU A 409 16.20 4.32 0.57
C GLU A 409 16.48 3.89 -0.88
N LEU A 410 17.65 3.28 -1.12
CA LEU A 410 18.01 2.72 -2.42
C LEU A 410 17.07 1.56 -2.80
N LEU A 411 16.82 0.63 -1.88
CA LEU A 411 15.96 -0.51 -2.13
C LEU A 411 14.51 -0.08 -2.37
N GLU A 412 13.99 0.87 -1.60
CA GLU A 412 12.65 1.45 -1.83
C GLU A 412 12.54 2.11 -3.22
N PHE A 413 13.56 2.87 -3.61
CA PHE A 413 13.62 3.50 -4.94
C PHE A 413 13.60 2.46 -6.06
N ILE A 414 14.37 1.38 -5.92
CA ILE A 414 14.39 0.27 -6.88
C ILE A 414 13.04 -0.43 -6.93
N THR A 415 12.44 -0.74 -5.78
CA THR A 415 11.11 -1.38 -5.73
C THR A 415 10.04 -0.51 -6.40
N ARG A 416 10.06 0.81 -6.22
CA ARG A 416 9.17 1.74 -6.96
C ARG A 416 9.37 1.60 -8.47
N LYS A 417 10.62 1.60 -8.95
CA LYS A 417 10.93 1.47 -10.39
C LYS A 417 10.50 0.12 -10.96
N VAL A 418 10.68 -0.96 -10.21
CA VAL A 418 10.27 -2.31 -10.59
C VAL A 418 8.75 -2.42 -10.67
N LEU A 419 8.01 -1.92 -9.68
CA LEU A 419 6.54 -1.90 -9.70
C LEU A 419 6.01 -1.13 -10.92
N ILE A 420 6.64 0.01 -11.26
CA ILE A 420 6.30 0.78 -12.47
C ILE A 420 6.60 -0.03 -13.74
N ALA A 421 7.76 -0.67 -13.83
CA ALA A 421 8.14 -1.47 -14.99
C ALA A 421 7.24 -2.71 -15.17
N GLY A 422 6.76 -3.30 -14.07
CA GLY A 422 5.82 -4.43 -14.06
C GLY A 422 4.35 -4.03 -14.23
N SER A 423 4.05 -2.73 -14.30
CA SER A 423 2.66 -2.25 -14.40
C SER A 423 2.01 -2.59 -15.74
N ARG A 424 0.68 -2.59 -15.76
CA ARG A 424 -0.13 -2.87 -16.95
C ARG A 424 -1.12 -1.75 -17.18
N PRO A 425 -1.58 -1.50 -18.41
CA PRO A 425 -2.67 -0.54 -18.65
C PRO A 425 -3.88 -0.88 -17.77
N LEU A 426 -4.43 0.13 -17.10
CA LEU A 426 -5.57 -0.03 -16.20
C LEU A 426 -6.79 -0.52 -17.00
N GLN A 427 -7.28 -1.73 -16.69
CA GLN A 427 -8.49 -2.30 -17.29
C GLN A 427 -9.65 -2.18 -16.30
N LEU A 428 -10.62 -1.33 -16.65
CA LEU A 428 -11.83 -1.00 -15.86
C LEU A 428 -13.06 -1.80 -16.28
#